data_AF-A0A7K4DBA5-F1
#
_entry.id   AF-A0A7K4DBA5-F1
#
_cell.length_a   1.000
_cell.length_b   1.000
_cell.length_c   1.000
_cell.angle_alpha   90.00
_cell.angle_beta   90.00
_cell.angle_gamma   90.00
#
_symmetry.space_group_name_H-M   'P 1'
#
loop_
_entity.id
_entity.type
_entity.pdbx_description
1 polymer ?
#
loop_
_entity_poly.entity_id
_entity_poly.type
_entity_poly.pdbx_seq_one_letter_code
_entity_poly.pdbx_strand_id
1 'polypeptide(L)'
;MKKIFLIFFILLFSAFVASAELTSLIVPLNDSDIPKGIRPLIKEGYRIYFQGFDENLMEFICNDEASASLLLNEFINSKGGYTIQDYSNYSYKGIKGFRYVSPWGKGYALQNKNKVYIFSSPSGNESNIRILLENKFGKEFPYYYLAFLVIPIGIVLYKLRK
;
A
#
# COMPACT_ATOMS: atom_id res chain seq x y z
N MET A 1 39.03 -5.02 -15.61
CA MET A 1 38.29 -4.59 -14.39
C MET A 1 37.20 -3.55 -14.67
N LYS A 2 37.48 -2.40 -15.30
CA LYS A 2 36.45 -1.36 -15.60
C LYS A 2 35.20 -1.86 -16.36
N LYS A 3 35.36 -2.72 -17.37
CA LYS A 3 34.25 -3.25 -18.19
C LYS A 3 33.31 -4.21 -17.43
N ILE A 4 33.86 -5.06 -16.56
CA ILE A 4 33.08 -5.99 -15.73
C ILE A 4 32.23 -5.22 -14.70
N PHE A 5 32.80 -4.14 -14.14
CA PHE A 5 32.09 -3.27 -13.19
C PHE A 5 30.91 -2.55 -13.85
N LEU A 6 31.08 -2.08 -15.10
CA LEU A 6 30.01 -1.44 -15.86
C LEU A 6 28.86 -2.42 -16.16
N ILE A 7 29.18 -3.66 -16.55
CA ILE A 7 28.19 -4.71 -16.81
C ILE A 7 27.41 -5.05 -15.54
N PHE A 8 28.09 -5.16 -14.39
CA PHE A 8 27.45 -5.43 -13.11
C PHE A 8 26.51 -4.29 -12.69
N PHE A 9 26.91 -3.03 -12.91
CA PHE A 9 26.08 -1.87 -12.62
C PHE A 9 24.86 -1.80 -13.54
N ILE A 10 25.01 -2.12 -14.83
CA ILE A 10 23.89 -2.19 -15.79
C ILE A 10 22.91 -3.29 -15.39
N LEU A 11 23.38 -4.47 -14.98
CA LEU A 11 22.53 -5.56 -14.50
C LEU A 11 21.78 -5.20 -13.21
N LEU A 12 22.44 -4.50 -12.29
CA LEU A 12 21.79 -3.98 -11.08
C LEU A 12 20.73 -2.93 -11.41
N PHE A 13 21.04 -2.02 -12.33
CA PHE A 13 20.12 -0.97 -12.74
C PHE A 13 18.92 -1.53 -13.52
N SER A 14 19.14 -2.50 -14.42
CA SER A 14 18.06 -3.17 -15.15
C SER A 14 17.18 -4.03 -14.24
N ALA A 15 17.75 -4.70 -13.24
CA ALA A 15 16.96 -5.40 -12.21
C ALA A 15 16.14 -4.43 -11.35
N PHE A 16 16.67 -3.24 -11.08
CA PHE A 16 15.98 -2.19 -10.33
C PHE A 16 14.84 -1.58 -11.14
N VAL A 17 15.06 -1.31 -12.43
CA VAL A 17 14.03 -0.78 -13.36
C VAL A 17 12.96 -1.84 -13.67
N ALA A 18 13.32 -3.13 -13.74
CA ALA A 18 12.35 -4.21 -13.91
C ALA A 18 11.51 -4.48 -12.66
N SER A 19 11.95 -4.04 -11.47
CA SER A 19 11.13 -4.02 -10.25
C SER A 19 10.20 -2.81 -10.16
N ALA A 20 10.21 -1.93 -11.17
CA ALA A 20 9.42 -0.71 -11.15
C ALA A 20 8.01 -0.97 -11.70
N GLU A 21 7.05 -0.72 -10.81
CA GLU A 21 5.62 -0.51 -11.01
C GLU A 21 4.77 -1.77 -11.24
N LEU A 22 4.00 -2.13 -10.21
CA LEU A 22 2.82 -2.99 -10.38
C LEU A 22 1.90 -2.35 -11.42
N THR A 23 1.61 -3.09 -12.49
CA THR A 23 0.53 -2.73 -13.40
C THR A 23 -0.81 -2.78 -12.67
N SER A 24 -1.58 -1.71 -12.76
CA SER A 24 -2.87 -1.58 -12.08
C SER A 24 -3.95 -1.06 -13.00
N LEU A 25 -5.19 -1.49 -12.75
CA LEU A 25 -6.40 -1.01 -13.39
C LEU A 25 -7.19 -0.19 -12.38
N ILE A 26 -7.44 1.08 -12.70
CA ILE A 26 -8.22 2.00 -11.87
C ILE A 26 -9.63 2.10 -12.44
N VAL A 27 -10.63 1.83 -11.61
CA VAL A 27 -12.04 1.87 -11.97
C VAL A 27 -12.77 2.79 -10.99
N PRO A 28 -13.65 3.70 -11.44
CA PRO A 28 -14.49 4.47 -10.53
C PRO A 28 -15.37 3.52 -9.70
N LEU A 29 -15.63 3.85 -8.44
CA LEU A 29 -16.57 3.07 -7.63
C LEU A 29 -17.99 3.24 -8.20
N ASN A 30 -18.73 2.14 -8.33
CA ASN A 30 -20.13 2.23 -8.70
C ASN A 30 -20.94 2.77 -7.52
N ASP A 31 -22.11 3.34 -7.83
CA ASP A 31 -23.07 3.78 -6.82
C ASP A 31 -23.47 2.68 -5.83
N SER A 32 -23.42 1.41 -6.26
CA SER A 32 -23.67 0.24 -5.43
C SER A 32 -22.50 -0.14 -4.51
N ASP A 33 -21.27 0.27 -4.86
CA ASP A 33 -20.08 0.03 -4.03
C ASP A 33 -20.04 0.97 -2.81
N ILE A 34 -20.84 2.04 -2.81
CA ILE A 34 -20.85 3.06 -1.76
C ILE A 34 -22.21 3.05 -1.04
N PRO A 35 -22.24 2.71 0.28
CA PRO A 35 -23.46 2.78 1.06
C PRO A 35 -24.08 4.19 1.04
N LYS A 36 -25.40 4.26 0.79
CA LYS A 36 -26.15 5.52 0.65
C LYS A 36 -25.94 6.50 1.81
N GLY A 37 -25.80 5.99 3.04
CA GLY A 37 -25.60 6.80 4.23
C GLY A 37 -24.25 7.52 4.30
N ILE A 38 -23.23 7.01 3.60
CA ILE A 38 -21.86 7.52 3.65
C ILE A 38 -21.49 8.29 2.38
N ARG A 39 -22.28 8.13 1.32
CA ARG A 39 -22.13 8.83 0.04
C ARG A 39 -21.96 10.36 0.15
N PRO A 40 -22.69 11.09 1.02
CA PRO A 40 -22.53 12.54 1.14
C PRO A 40 -21.15 12.98 1.63
N LEU A 41 -20.40 12.10 2.29
CA LEU A 41 -19.07 12.37 2.83
C LEU A 41 -17.97 12.25 1.76
N ILE A 42 -18.27 11.58 0.64
CA ILE A 42 -17.30 11.20 -0.39
C ILE A 42 -17.43 12.14 -1.57
N LYS A 43 -16.31 12.76 -1.94
CA LYS A 43 -16.18 13.55 -3.17
C LYS A 43 -15.93 12.64 -4.38
N GLU A 44 -14.95 11.75 -4.25
CA GLU A 44 -14.51 10.83 -5.31
C GLU A 44 -14.12 9.48 -4.71
N GLY A 45 -14.29 8.40 -5.49
CA GLY A 45 -14.00 7.05 -5.05
C GLY A 45 -13.50 6.18 -6.19
N TYR A 46 -12.43 5.44 -5.95
CA TYR A 46 -11.78 4.57 -6.95
C TYR A 46 -11.49 3.21 -6.37
N ARG A 47 -11.62 2.18 -7.20
CA ARG A 47 -11.09 0.84 -6.95
C ARG A 47 -9.88 0.61 -7.85
N ILE A 48 -8.82 0.09 -7.27
CA ILE A 48 -7.56 -0.21 -7.94
C ILE A 48 -7.36 -1.72 -7.84
N TYR A 49 -7.37 -2.38 -8.99
CA TYR A 49 -7.02 -3.79 -9.15
C TYR A 49 -5.56 -3.90 -9.56
N PHE A 50 -4.82 -4.76 -8.88
CA PHE A 50 -3.41 -4.98 -9.15
C PHE A 50 -3.26 -6.26 -9.98
N GLN A 51 -2.59 -6.18 -11.14
CA GLN A 51 -2.44 -7.36 -11.99
C GLN A 51 -1.60 -8.42 -11.29
N GLY A 52 -2.07 -9.67 -11.30
CA GLY A 52 -1.42 -10.80 -10.63
C GLY A 52 -1.76 -10.94 -9.14
N PHE A 53 -2.69 -10.15 -8.62
CA PHE A 53 -3.16 -10.20 -7.23
C PHE A 53 -4.69 -10.29 -7.17
N ASP A 54 -5.22 -11.02 -6.20
CA ASP A 54 -6.65 -11.00 -5.87
C ASP A 54 -7.00 -9.78 -5.00
N GLU A 55 -5.98 -9.17 -4.40
CA GLU A 55 -6.08 -7.98 -3.59
C GLU A 55 -6.49 -6.76 -4.40
N ASN A 56 -7.27 -5.89 -3.77
CA ASN A 56 -7.65 -4.60 -4.33
C ASN A 56 -7.59 -3.50 -3.28
N LEU A 57 -7.47 -2.28 -3.77
CA LEU A 57 -7.49 -1.06 -2.96
C LEU A 57 -8.71 -0.24 -3.36
N MET A 58 -9.54 0.14 -2.39
CA MET A 58 -10.46 1.26 -2.56
C MET A 58 -9.84 2.53 -1.97
N GLU A 59 -9.80 3.60 -2.76
CA GLU A 59 -9.42 4.93 -2.30
C GLU A 59 -10.66 5.84 -2.33
N PHE A 60 -10.98 6.40 -1.17
CA PHE A 60 -12.04 7.40 -1.01
C PHE A 60 -11.41 8.75 -0.73
N ILE A 61 -11.79 9.76 -1.51
CA ILE A 61 -11.45 11.16 -1.30
C ILE A 61 -12.69 11.83 -0.71
N CYS A 62 -12.60 12.27 0.54
CA CYS A 62 -13.70 12.91 1.25
C CYS A 62 -13.62 14.44 1.11
N ASN A 63 -14.72 15.11 1.45
CA ASN A 63 -14.80 16.58 1.41
C ASN A 63 -13.77 17.24 2.34
N ASP A 64 -13.56 16.66 3.52
CA ASP A 64 -12.62 17.10 4.53
C ASP A 64 -12.13 15.91 5.39
N GLU A 65 -11.23 16.19 6.34
CA GLU A 65 -10.66 15.18 7.23
C GLU A 65 -11.68 14.61 8.23
N ALA A 66 -12.66 15.41 8.66
CA ALA A 66 -13.72 14.95 9.55
C ALA A 66 -14.62 13.92 8.85
N SER A 67 -14.97 14.18 7.60
CA SER A 67 -15.71 13.28 6.71
C SER A 67 -14.97 11.96 6.50
N ALA A 68 -13.64 12.02 6.34
CA ALA A 68 -12.81 10.82 6.26
C ALA A 68 -12.81 10.02 7.57
N SER A 69 -12.73 10.67 8.72
CA SER A 69 -12.83 9.99 10.02
C SER A 69 -14.20 9.37 10.24
N LEU A 70 -15.28 10.04 9.83
CA LEU A 70 -16.64 9.48 9.87
C LEU A 70 -16.76 8.26 8.95
N LEU A 71 -16.27 8.33 7.71
CA LEU A 71 -16.25 7.20 6.78
C LEU A 71 -15.48 6.01 7.36
N LEU A 72 -14.30 6.25 7.95
CA LEU A 72 -13.49 5.20 8.57
C LEU A 72 -14.23 4.56 9.76
N ASN A 73 -14.87 5.36 10.60
CA ASN A 73 -15.68 4.88 11.72
C ASN A 73 -16.91 4.09 11.26
N GLU A 74 -17.61 4.53 10.21
CA GLU A 74 -18.75 3.81 9.63
C GLU A 74 -18.32 2.49 9.00
N PHE A 75 -17.12 2.44 8.39
CA PHE A 75 -16.53 1.21 7.91
C PHE A 75 -16.32 0.21 9.05
N ILE A 76 -15.65 0.64 10.13
CA ILE A 76 -15.34 -0.21 11.30
C ILE A 76 -16.61 -0.68 12.01
N ASN A 77 -17.60 0.21 12.14
CA ASN A 77 -18.87 -0.11 12.78
C ASN A 77 -19.88 -0.76 11.82
N SER A 78 -19.46 -1.05 10.57
CA SER A 78 -20.14 -1.93 9.63
C SER A 78 -21.66 -1.68 9.53
N LYS A 79 -22.05 -0.44 9.20
CA LYS A 79 -23.38 -0.16 8.61
C LYS A 79 -23.32 -0.16 7.07
N GLY A 80 -22.13 -0.36 6.50
CA GLY A 80 -21.79 -0.08 5.10
C GLY A 80 -21.51 -1.29 4.20
N GLY A 81 -22.14 -2.44 4.43
CA GLY A 81 -22.03 -3.62 3.55
C GLY A 81 -20.79 -4.49 3.78
N TYR A 82 -19.80 -4.02 4.55
CA TYR A 82 -18.67 -4.82 5.02
C TYR A 82 -18.94 -5.30 6.45
N THR A 83 -19.55 -6.48 6.62
CA THR A 83 -19.64 -7.17 7.91
C THR A 83 -18.24 -7.44 8.46
N ILE A 84 -17.71 -6.55 9.31
CA ILE A 84 -16.43 -6.75 9.98
C ILE A 84 -16.66 -7.68 11.18
N GLN A 85 -15.91 -8.77 11.23
CA GLN A 85 -15.95 -9.75 12.33
C GLN A 85 -15.04 -9.33 13.49
N ASP A 86 -13.84 -8.85 13.16
CA ASP A 86 -12.84 -8.42 14.14
C ASP A 86 -11.96 -7.31 13.55
N TYR A 87 -11.44 -6.43 14.40
CA TYR A 87 -10.47 -5.42 14.02
C TYR A 87 -9.54 -5.05 15.18
N SER A 88 -8.34 -4.58 14.84
CA SER A 88 -7.39 -4.03 15.81
C SER A 88 -6.67 -2.80 15.25
N ASN A 89 -6.23 -1.94 16.15
CA ASN A 89 -5.48 -0.74 15.80
C ASN A 89 -4.25 -1.10 14.98
N TYR A 90 -4.04 -0.35 13.90
CA TYR A 90 -2.92 -0.51 13.02
C TYR A 90 -2.39 0.86 12.61
N SER A 91 -1.09 0.95 12.37
CA SER A 91 -0.48 2.15 11.82
C SER A 91 0.59 1.75 10.83
N TYR A 92 0.58 2.39 9.66
CA TYR A 92 1.62 2.22 8.66
C TYR A 92 2.32 3.55 8.42
N LYS A 93 3.63 3.65 8.71
CA LYS A 93 4.40 4.90 8.60
C LYS A 93 3.74 6.11 9.29
N GLY A 94 3.13 5.88 10.45
CA GLY A 94 2.42 6.92 11.22
C GLY A 94 1.01 7.25 10.71
N ILE A 95 0.56 6.61 9.63
CA ILE A 95 -0.82 6.70 9.14
C ILE A 95 -1.68 5.77 9.99
N LYS A 96 -2.62 6.34 10.73
CA LYS A 96 -3.51 5.58 11.62
C LYS A 96 -4.57 4.84 10.83
N GLY A 97 -4.99 3.71 11.39
CA GLY A 97 -6.06 2.91 10.86
C GLY A 97 -6.25 1.61 11.64
N PHE A 98 -6.76 0.61 10.95
CA PHE A 98 -7.17 -0.65 11.55
C PHE A 98 -6.88 -1.79 10.59
N ARG A 99 -6.41 -2.92 11.13
CA ARG A 99 -6.48 -4.21 10.43
C ARG A 99 -7.83 -4.83 10.73
N TYR A 100 -8.44 -5.50 9.77
CA TYR A 100 -9.76 -6.11 9.93
C TYR A 100 -9.82 -7.52 9.33
N VAL A 101 -10.77 -8.30 9.85
CA VAL A 101 -11.19 -9.60 9.34
C VAL A 101 -12.68 -9.54 9.01
N SER A 102 -13.08 -10.10 7.88
CA SER A 102 -14.46 -10.11 7.38
C SER A 102 -14.79 -11.45 6.72
N PRO A 103 -16.07 -11.76 6.42
CA PRO A 103 -16.45 -12.94 5.66
C PRO A 103 -15.81 -13.02 4.27
N TRP A 104 -15.42 -11.88 3.69
CA TRP A 104 -14.81 -11.80 2.35
C TRP A 104 -13.29 -11.68 2.39
N GLY A 105 -12.66 -11.97 3.53
CA GLY A 105 -11.21 -11.97 3.70
C GLY A 105 -10.72 -10.93 4.72
N LYS A 106 -9.44 -10.58 4.60
CA LYS A 106 -8.74 -9.70 5.54
C LYS A 106 -8.36 -8.39 4.88
N GLY A 107 -8.03 -7.38 5.69
CA GLY A 107 -7.59 -6.12 5.11
C GLY A 107 -7.09 -5.10 6.11
N TYR A 108 -6.77 -3.93 5.57
CA TYR A 108 -6.38 -2.75 6.34
C TYR A 108 -7.18 -1.55 5.85
N ALA A 109 -7.72 -0.79 6.79
CA ALA A 109 -8.33 0.50 6.55
C ALA A 109 -7.41 1.58 7.14
N LEU A 110 -6.97 2.54 6.33
CA LEU A 110 -6.06 3.60 6.73
C LEU A 110 -6.66 4.97 6.40
N GLN A 111 -6.45 5.96 7.26
CA GLN A 111 -6.82 7.35 6.98
C GLN A 111 -5.58 8.24 6.91
N ASN A 112 -5.47 9.00 5.82
CA ASN A 112 -4.47 10.05 5.66
C ASN A 112 -5.17 11.34 5.22
N LYS A 113 -5.25 12.33 6.11
CA LYS A 113 -6.00 13.59 5.88
C LYS A 113 -7.46 13.28 5.51
N ASN A 114 -7.93 13.83 4.38
CA ASN A 114 -9.26 13.61 3.84
C ASN A 114 -9.39 12.32 2.99
N LYS A 115 -8.42 11.41 3.03
CA LYS A 115 -8.45 10.17 2.26
C LYS A 115 -8.57 8.95 3.14
N VAL A 116 -9.42 8.02 2.74
CA VAL A 116 -9.55 6.69 3.36
C VAL A 116 -9.16 5.63 2.34
N TYR A 117 -8.32 4.70 2.76
CA TYR A 117 -7.81 3.61 1.95
C TYR A 117 -8.26 2.29 2.55
N ILE A 118 -8.91 1.45 1.76
CA ILE A 118 -9.37 0.13 2.17
C ILE A 118 -8.65 -0.91 1.30
N PHE A 119 -7.63 -1.54 1.88
CA PHE A 119 -6.91 -2.64 1.27
C PHE A 119 -7.62 -3.94 1.62
N SER A 120 -8.16 -4.62 0.61
CA SER A 120 -8.87 -5.89 0.77
C SER A 120 -8.05 -7.03 0.20
N SER A 121 -7.93 -8.14 0.93
CA SER A 121 -7.37 -9.41 0.49
C SER A 121 -8.41 -10.50 0.62
N PRO A 122 -9.12 -10.81 -0.49
CA PRO A 122 -10.03 -11.96 -0.56
C PRO A 122 -9.32 -13.29 -0.31
N SER A 123 -8.05 -13.39 -0.73
CA SER A 123 -7.20 -14.57 -0.51
C SER A 123 -6.76 -14.74 0.95
N GLY A 124 -6.88 -13.67 1.78
CA GLY A 124 -6.36 -13.62 3.14
C GLY A 124 -4.82 -13.51 3.21
N ASN A 125 -4.13 -13.29 2.09
CA ASN A 125 -2.69 -13.18 1.99
C ASN A 125 -2.19 -11.79 2.45
N GLU A 126 -1.75 -11.72 3.70
CA GLU A 126 -1.23 -10.49 4.31
C GLU A 126 0.08 -10.00 3.66
N SER A 127 0.87 -10.89 3.04
CA SER A 127 2.09 -10.50 2.33
C SER A 127 1.78 -9.67 1.10
N ASN A 128 0.72 -10.03 0.36
CA ASN A 128 0.28 -9.27 -0.80
C ASN A 128 -0.18 -7.87 -0.39
N ILE A 129 -0.98 -7.75 0.69
CA ILE A 129 -1.40 -6.43 1.17
C ILE A 129 -0.19 -5.59 1.60
N ARG A 130 0.81 -6.20 2.25
CA ARG A 130 2.05 -5.50 2.61
C ARG A 130 2.75 -4.95 1.37
N ILE A 131 2.87 -5.73 0.30
CA ILE A 131 3.45 -5.25 -0.98
C ILE A 131 2.65 -4.06 -1.51
N LEU A 132 1.31 -4.10 -1.45
CA LEU A 132 0.47 -2.98 -1.91
C LEU A 132 0.63 -1.73 -1.04
N LEU A 133 0.73 -1.88 0.28
CA LEU A 133 1.03 -0.79 1.21
C LEU A 133 2.39 -0.16 0.91
N GLU A 134 3.41 -0.98 0.69
CA GLU A 134 4.77 -0.54 0.33
C GLU A 134 4.79 0.18 -1.02
N ASN A 135 3.99 -0.24 -1.99
CA ASN A 135 3.87 0.45 -3.27
C ASN A 135 3.14 1.79 -3.14
N LYS A 136 2.07 1.86 -2.32
CA LYS A 136 1.25 3.08 -2.18
C LYS A 136 1.91 4.15 -1.30
N PHE A 137 2.53 3.75 -0.20
CA PHE A 137 3.05 4.67 0.81
C PHE A 137 4.58 4.60 0.98
N GLY A 138 5.26 3.76 0.19
CA GLY A 138 6.67 3.46 0.32
C GLY A 138 6.94 2.45 1.45
N LYS A 139 8.14 1.85 1.46
CA LYS A 139 8.55 0.89 2.48
C LYS A 139 8.50 1.48 3.89
N GLU A 140 8.11 0.65 4.85
CA GLU A 140 8.11 0.99 6.27
C GLU A 140 9.54 1.19 6.80
N PHE A 141 10.48 0.34 6.35
CA PHE A 141 11.91 0.43 6.68
C PHE A 141 12.75 0.49 5.39
N PRO A 142 13.09 1.69 4.88
CA PRO A 142 13.56 1.79 3.51
C PRO A 142 15.05 1.43 3.29
N TYR A 143 15.83 1.08 4.33
CA TYR A 143 17.30 1.27 4.23
C TYR A 143 18.22 0.16 4.77
N TYR A 144 17.72 -0.98 5.26
CA TYR A 144 18.62 -2.06 5.72
C TYR A 144 19.48 -2.63 4.58
N TYR A 145 18.98 -2.58 3.33
CA TYR A 145 19.77 -2.98 2.15
C TYR A 145 20.85 -1.97 1.74
N LEU A 146 20.75 -0.69 2.14
CA LEU A 146 21.84 0.27 1.96
C LEU A 146 23.04 -0.05 2.87
N ALA A 147 22.82 -0.70 4.02
CA ALA A 147 23.92 -1.15 4.87
C ALA A 147 24.80 -2.21 4.17
N PHE A 148 24.20 -3.05 3.31
CA PHE A 148 24.96 -4.00 2.49
C PHE A 148 25.79 -3.32 1.38
N LEU A 149 25.47 -2.08 1.00
CA LEU A 149 26.30 -1.28 0.07
C LEU A 149 27.56 -0.72 0.74
N VAL A 150 27.63 -0.68 2.07
CA VAL A 150 28.84 -0.27 2.81
C VAL A 150 29.99 -1.26 2.60
N ILE A 151 29.69 -2.55 2.44
CA ILE A 151 30.71 -3.61 2.23
C ILE A 151 31.48 -3.40 0.90
N PRO A 152 30.83 -3.29 -0.28
CA PRO A 152 31.53 -3.03 -1.53
C PRO A 152 32.19 -1.65 -1.55
N ILE A 153 31.58 -0.61 -0.94
CA ILE A 153 32.21 0.72 -0.81
C ILE A 153 33.51 0.64 0.00
N GLY A 154 33.50 -0.07 1.13
CA GLY A 154 34.67 -0.27 1.97
C GLY A 154 35.80 -1.01 1.24
N ILE A 155 35.48 -2.05 0.47
CA ILE A 155 36.45 -2.79 -0.36
C ILE A 155 37.09 -1.89 -1.42
N VAL A 156 36.30 -1.04 -2.09
CA VAL A 156 36.79 -0.10 -3.11
C VAL A 156 37.73 0.94 -2.49
N LEU A 157 37.34 1.55 -1.36
CA LEU A 157 38.17 2.53 -0.67
C LEU A 157 39.49 1.93 -0.15
N TYR A 158 39.46 0.69 0.38
CA TYR A 158 40.66 -0.02 0.80
C TYR A 158 41.64 -0.26 -0.36
N LYS A 159 41.13 -0.62 -1.54
CA LYS A 159 41.95 -0.81 -2.76
C LYS A 159 42.48 0.47 -3.38
N LEU A 160 41.84 1.62 -3.16
CA LEU A 160 42.33 2.92 -3.65
C LEU A 160 43.44 3.50 -2.77
N ARG A 161 43.48 3.09 -1.50
CA ARG A 161 44.44 3.57 -0.51
C ARG A 161 45.75 2.78 -0.49
N LYS A 162 45.81 1.67 -1.23
CA LYS A 162 46.94 0.73 -1.30
C LYS A 162 47.41 0.63 -2.75
#